data_AF-A0A924Q1K8-F1
#
_entry.id   AF-A0A924Q1K8-F1
#
_cell.length_a   1.000
_cell.length_b   1.000
_cell.length_c   1.000
_cell.angle_alpha   90.00
_cell.angle_beta   90.00
_cell.angle_gamma   90.00
#
_symmetry.space_group_name_H-M   'P 1'
#
loop_
_entity.id
_entity.type
_entity.pdbx_description
1 polymer ?
#
loop_
_entity_poly.entity_id
_entity_poly.type
_entity_poly.pdbx_seq_one_letter_code
_entity_poly.pdbx_strand_id
1 'polypeptide(L)'
;WKRVNELDVAMLVIETAFSNREQALAQRSLHLSPATLADELAQIARGKTYPIYITHTKPAETEEIMSQIGAFAEGWEMHGLEQRDIRWLEAAALLTL
;
A
#
# COMPACT_ATOMS: atom_id res chain seq x y z
N TRP A 1 -3.64 12.31 -4.33
CA TRP A 1 -4.78 11.56 -4.91
C TRP A 1 -5.56 12.26 -6.01
N LYS A 2 -6.06 13.50 -5.85
CA LYS A 2 -6.85 14.19 -6.90
C LYS A 2 -6.26 14.04 -8.31
N ARG A 3 -4.98 14.37 -8.47
CA ARG A 3 -4.29 14.24 -9.77
C ARG A 3 -4.15 12.78 -10.23
N VAL A 4 -3.79 11.86 -9.33
CA VAL A 4 -3.64 10.43 -9.63
C VAL A 4 -4.96 9.84 -10.15
N ASN A 5 -6.09 10.22 -9.54
CA ASN A 5 -7.42 9.75 -9.96
C ASN A 5 -7.84 10.25 -11.36
N GLU A 6 -7.22 11.31 -11.88
CA GLU A 6 -7.44 11.80 -13.25
C GLU A 6 -6.58 11.07 -14.29
N LEU A 7 -5.55 10.33 -13.87
CA LEU A 7 -4.64 9.64 -14.77
C LEU A 7 -5.16 8.23 -15.11
N ASP A 8 -4.72 7.73 -16.27
CA ASP A 8 -4.78 6.31 -16.59
C ASP A 8 -3.53 5.63 -16.03
N VAL A 9 -3.64 5.20 -14.76
CA VAL A 9 -2.52 4.65 -14.01
C VAL A 9 -2.40 3.17 -14.33
N ALA A 10 -1.28 2.78 -14.92
CA ALA A 10 -1.01 1.37 -15.17
C ALA A 10 -0.62 0.60 -13.90
N MET A 11 0.16 1.23 -13.00
CA MET A 11 0.58 0.66 -11.71
C MET A 11 0.80 1.77 -10.69
N LEU A 12 0.54 1.49 -9.42
CA LEU A 12 0.89 2.36 -8.30
C LEU A 12 2.04 1.76 -7.50
N VAL A 13 3.15 2.48 -7.36
CA VAL A 13 4.24 2.13 -6.42
C VAL A 13 4.18 3.10 -5.26
N ILE A 14 4.07 2.59 -4.03
CA ILE A 14 3.91 3.39 -2.82
C ILE A 14 4.79 2.83 -1.70
N GLU A 15 5.42 3.73 -0.94
CA GLU A 15 6.32 3.33 0.15
C GLU A 15 5.55 2.92 1.39
N THR A 16 6.07 1.98 2.17
CA THR A 16 5.56 1.66 3.51
C THR A 16 6.71 1.11 4.34
N ALA A 17 7.40 2.00 5.04
CA ALA A 17 8.67 1.67 5.69
C ALA A 17 8.55 1.05 7.08
N PHE A 18 7.43 1.26 7.79
CA PHE A 18 7.27 0.91 9.21
C PHE A 18 6.08 0.00 9.43
N SER A 19 6.16 -0.92 10.39
CA SER A 19 4.98 -1.65 10.88
C SER A 19 4.03 -0.75 11.66
N ASN A 20 2.80 -1.21 11.91
CA ASN A 20 1.84 -0.49 12.76
C ASN A 20 2.31 -0.32 14.21
N ARG A 21 3.24 -1.17 14.68
CA ARG A 21 3.86 -1.02 16.00
C ARG A 21 4.67 0.28 16.11
N GLU A 22 5.24 0.74 14.99
CA GLU A 22 6.04 1.95 14.90
C GLU A 22 5.31 3.10 14.20
N GLN A 23 3.97 3.07 14.09
CA GLN A 23 3.17 4.08 13.39
C GLN A 23 3.50 5.53 13.84
N ALA A 24 3.71 5.76 15.14
CA ALA A 24 4.07 7.08 15.65
C ALA A 24 5.45 7.55 15.15
N LEU A 25 6.41 6.63 14.99
CA LEU A 25 7.71 6.94 14.40
C LEU A 25 7.59 7.15 12.89
N ALA A 26 6.79 6.34 12.20
CA ALA A 26 6.48 6.50 10.78
C ALA A 26 5.94 7.92 10.52
N GLN A 27 4.93 8.35 11.29
CA GLN A 27 4.35 9.69 11.17
C GLN A 27 5.38 10.81 11.42
N ARG A 28 6.22 10.69 12.45
CA ARG A 28 7.26 11.69 12.75
C ARG A 28 8.37 11.75 11.70
N SER A 29 8.62 10.64 11.02
CA SER A 29 9.63 10.53 9.96
C SER A 29 9.04 10.70 8.56
N LEU A 30 7.73 10.99 8.45
CA LEU A 30 7.00 11.19 7.19
C LEU A 30 6.96 9.95 6.29
N HIS A 31 6.85 8.78 6.91
CA HIS A 31 6.67 7.48 6.25
C HIS A 31 5.31 6.87 6.57
N LEU A 32 4.87 5.97 5.70
CA LEU A 32 3.67 5.18 5.90
C LEU A 32 3.92 3.93 6.77
N SER A 33 2.93 3.60 7.58
CA SER A 33 2.67 2.26 8.11
C SER A 33 1.46 1.63 7.41
N PRO A 34 1.18 0.32 7.58
CA PRO A 34 0.01 -0.33 6.99
C PRO A 34 -1.33 0.37 7.29
N ALA A 35 -1.52 0.90 8.50
CA ALA A 35 -2.71 1.67 8.87
C ALA A 35 -2.85 2.95 8.03
N THR A 36 -1.80 3.77 7.96
CA THR A 36 -1.84 5.00 7.16
C THR A 36 -1.85 4.72 5.66
N LEU A 37 -1.25 3.60 5.22
CA LEU A 37 -1.35 3.14 3.84
C LEU A 37 -2.81 2.84 3.48
N ALA A 38 -3.54 2.15 4.36
CA ALA A 38 -4.96 1.87 4.13
C ALA A 38 -5.78 3.17 3.95
N ASP A 39 -5.49 4.20 4.75
CA ASP A 39 -6.10 5.53 4.61
C ASP A 39 -5.75 6.21 3.28
N GLU A 40 -4.50 6.09 2.81
CA GLU A 40 -4.09 6.59 1.50
C GLU A 40 -4.80 5.85 0.36
N LEU A 41 -4.84 4.52 0.41
CA LEU A 41 -5.46 3.69 -0.62
C LEU A 41 -6.99 3.81 -0.65
N ALA A 42 -7.63 4.21 0.45
CA ALA A 42 -9.05 4.55 0.48
C ALA A 42 -9.40 5.77 -0.38
N GLN A 43 -8.42 6.61 -0.75
CA GLN A 43 -8.61 7.79 -1.60
C GLN A 43 -8.57 7.49 -3.10
N ILE A 44 -8.27 6.26 -3.52
CA ILE A 44 -8.37 5.84 -4.92
C ILE A 44 -9.85 5.89 -5.32
N ALA A 45 -10.15 6.59 -6.42
CA ALA A 45 -11.52 6.75 -6.90
C ALA A 45 -12.17 5.39 -7.22
N ARG A 46 -13.48 5.27 -6.97
CA ARG A 46 -14.27 4.09 -7.34
C ARG A 46 -14.09 3.73 -8.82
N GLY A 47 -13.99 2.43 -9.12
CA GLY A 47 -13.81 1.92 -10.48
C GLY A 47 -12.40 2.08 -11.04
N LYS A 48 -11.44 2.61 -10.27
CA LYS A 48 -10.01 2.61 -10.64
C LYS A 48 -9.35 1.35 -10.10
N THR A 49 -8.89 0.50 -11.01
CA THR A 49 -8.21 -0.75 -10.70
C THR A 49 -6.86 -0.78 -11.40
N TYR A 50 -5.81 -0.97 -10.61
CA TYR A 50 -4.44 -1.18 -11.06
C TYR A 50 -3.66 -1.91 -9.96
N PRO A 51 -2.61 -2.67 -10.30
CA PRO A 51 -1.75 -3.30 -9.32
C PRO A 51 -1.03 -2.25 -8.46
N ILE A 52 -0.90 -2.55 -7.17
CA ILE A 52 -0.26 -1.72 -6.16
C ILE A 52 0.97 -2.46 -5.67
N TYR A 53 2.10 -1.76 -5.65
CA TYR A 53 3.39 -2.29 -5.28
C TYR A 53 3.93 -1.55 -4.05
N ILE A 54 4.22 -2.30 -3.00
CA ILE A 54 4.78 -1.79 -1.75
C ILE A 54 6.30 -1.78 -1.86
N THR A 55 6.92 -0.64 -1.62
CA THR A 55 8.37 -0.48 -1.66
C THR A 55 8.94 0.10 -0.36
N HIS A 56 10.27 0.14 -0.26
CA HIS A 56 11.01 0.77 0.83
C HIS A 56 10.64 0.23 2.22
N THR A 57 10.29 -1.06 2.31
CA THR A 57 10.13 -1.73 3.61
C THR A 57 11.48 -1.80 4.31
N LYS A 58 11.51 -1.58 5.63
CA LYS A 58 12.69 -1.95 6.41
C LYS A 58 12.88 -3.47 6.34
N PRO A 59 14.06 -3.99 5.98
CA PRO A 59 14.25 -5.42 5.77
C PRO A 59 13.81 -6.31 6.93
N ALA A 60 14.03 -5.86 8.17
CA ALA A 60 13.65 -6.59 9.38
C ALA A 60 12.13 -6.60 9.67
N GLU A 61 11.35 -5.71 9.04
CA GLU A 61 9.92 -5.55 9.27
C GLU A 61 9.07 -5.91 8.05
N THR A 62 9.68 -6.25 6.90
CA THR A 62 8.96 -6.54 5.65
C THR A 62 7.84 -7.55 5.82
N GLU A 63 8.10 -8.67 6.50
CA GLU A 63 7.09 -9.73 6.72
C GLU A 63 5.92 -9.23 7.56
N GLU A 64 6.20 -8.51 8.65
CA GLU A 64 5.17 -7.92 9.52
C GLU A 64 4.33 -6.88 8.76
N ILE A 65 4.97 -6.01 7.97
CA ILE A 65 4.31 -5.00 7.14
C ILE A 65 3.38 -5.68 6.13
N MET A 66 3.86 -6.66 5.38
CA MET A 66 3.06 -7.33 4.35
C MET A 66 1.92 -8.17 4.96
N SER A 67 2.14 -8.79 6.12
CA SER A 67 1.08 -9.49 6.87
C SER A 67 -0.03 -8.52 7.31
N GLN A 68 0.32 -7.36 7.85
CA GLN A 68 -0.65 -6.33 8.25
C GLN A 68 -1.41 -5.74 7.05
N ILE A 69 -0.75 -5.65 5.89
CA ILE A 69 -1.37 -5.24 4.63
C ILE A 69 -2.40 -6.27 4.17
N GLY A 70 -2.04 -7.56 4.19
CA GLY A 70 -2.97 -8.64 3.89
C GLY A 70 -4.22 -8.59 4.79
N ALA A 71 -4.02 -8.44 6.10
CA ALA A 71 -5.12 -8.40 7.06
C ALA A 71 -6.12 -7.25 6.81
N PHE A 72 -5.66 -6.04 6.47
CA PHE A 72 -6.61 -4.96 6.16
C PHE A 72 -7.26 -5.14 4.78
N ALA A 73 -6.56 -5.72 3.81
CA ALA A 73 -7.09 -5.98 2.47
C ALA A 73 -8.21 -7.03 2.52
N GLU A 74 -8.05 -8.08 3.33
CA GLU A 74 -9.12 -9.04 3.66
C GLU A 74 -10.30 -8.34 4.35
N GLY A 75 -10.01 -7.40 5.24
CA GLY A 75 -11.01 -6.53 5.86
C GLY A 75 -11.85 -5.78 4.83
N TRP A 76 -11.25 -5.25 3.76
CA TRP A 76 -11.99 -4.58 2.69
C TRP A 76 -12.96 -5.49 1.95
N GLU A 77 -12.53 -6.71 1.66
CA GLU A 77 -13.38 -7.72 1.01
C GLU A 77 -14.63 -8.01 1.84
N MET A 78 -14.46 -8.23 3.15
CA MET A 78 -15.59 -8.48 4.06
C MET A 78 -16.61 -7.33 4.11
N HIS A 79 -16.16 -6.09 3.91
CA HIS A 79 -17.02 -4.89 3.91
C HIS A 79 -17.55 -4.51 2.53
N GLY A 80 -17.33 -5.35 1.51
CA GLY A 80 -17.79 -5.12 0.13
C GLY A 80 -17.05 -3.97 -0.56
N LEU A 81 -15.84 -3.65 -0.14
CA LEU A 81 -14.95 -2.71 -0.84
C LEU A 81 -14.24 -3.43 -1.98
N GLU A 82 -13.82 -2.67 -3.00
CA GLU A 82 -13.12 -3.20 -4.16
C GLU A 82 -11.82 -3.88 -3.72
N GLN A 83 -11.67 -5.18 -4.01
CA GLN A 83 -10.40 -5.89 -3.83
C GLN A 83 -9.31 -5.17 -4.64
N ARG A 84 -8.13 -5.03 -4.04
CA ARG A 84 -6.96 -4.45 -4.68
C ARG A 84 -5.85 -5.48 -4.74
N ASP A 85 -5.20 -5.55 -5.88
CA ASP A 85 -4.01 -6.39 -6.09
C ASP A 85 -2.80 -5.67 -5.48
N ILE A 86 -2.40 -6.07 -4.26
CA ILE A 86 -1.29 -5.48 -3.53
C ILE A 86 -0.14 -6.48 -3.42
N ARG A 87 1.05 -6.09 -3.87
CA ARG A 87 2.23 -6.95 -3.94
C ARG A 87 3.44 -6.26 -3.33
N TRP A 88 4.36 -7.04 -2.77
CA TRP A 88 5.66 -6.50 -2.39
C TRP A 88 6.53 -6.32 -3.63
N LEU A 89 7.22 -5.17 -3.73
CA LEU A 89 8.22 -4.92 -4.75
C LEU A 89 9.61 -5.29 -4.21
N GLU A 90 10.05 -6.48 -4.58
CA GLU A 90 11.38 -6.99 -4.21
C GLU A 90 12.51 -6.12 -4.76
N ALA A 91 13.63 -6.09 -4.03
CA ALA A 91 14.84 -5.44 -4.53
C ALA A 91 15.25 -6.08 -5.87
N ALA A 92 15.56 -5.23 -6.86
CA ALA A 92 15.88 -5.63 -8.23
C ALA A 92 14.74 -6.29 -9.03
N ALA A 93 13.48 -6.20 -8.57
CA ALA A 93 12.33 -6.61 -9.38
C ALA A 93 12.15 -5.72 -10.63
N LEU A 94 11.75 -6.35 -11.74
CA LEU A 94 11.38 -5.67 -12.98
C LEU A 94 9.85 -5.60 -13.07
N LEU A 95 9.33 -4.39 -13.28
CA LEU A 95 7.92 -4.16 -13.58
C LEU A 95 7.76 -3.94 -15.09
N THR A 96 6.85 -4.69 -15.70
CA THR A 96 6.52 -4.58 -17.13
C THR A 96 5.07 -4.13 -17.30
N LEU A 97 4.84 -3.24 -18.27
CA LEU A 97 3.53 -2.71 -18.65
C LEU A 97 2.85 -3.60 -19.70
#